data_AF-A0A5C4TMT5-F1
#
_entry.id   AF-A0A5C4TMT5-F1
#
_cell.length_a   1.000
_cell.length_b   1.000
_cell.length_c   1.000
_cell.angle_alpha   90.00
_cell.angle_beta   90.00
_cell.angle_gamma   90.00
#
_symmetry.space_group_name_H-M   'P 1'
#
loop_
_entity.id
_entity.type
_entity.pdbx_description
1 polymer ?
#
loop_
_entity_poly.entity_id
_entity_poly.type
_entity_poly.pdbx_seq_one_letter_code
_entity_poly.pdbx_strand_id
1 'polypeptide(L)'
;MLNSLLVFDIETIPDVNSCKNLLNISDDSSVEEKRNALTKYHLEITNGQNSFLRQPFHLVVVISFLLCNITRQSGYEMFTLQEIRSGGTVNSNEKELVKGFFNYISEKKPRLVSFNGRTFDIPVLKYRSMVHGIQAEYFHKAGDKWNSYNQRYSSDWHCDLLESLSDFGASARMKMNEVCAAFNLPGKIGVDGSQVMDLYDSGKIQEIRDYCETDVINTYLIYLRFMHHQGRITTESYNKSIEELLLECEKKEHLKKFKEEWKITSGENFYIEFK
;
A
#
# COMPACT_ATOMS: atom_id res chain seq x y z
N MET A 1 -5.38 0.36 -22.73
CA MET A 1 -4.39 0.15 -21.66
C MET A 1 -4.29 1.41 -20.83
N LEU A 2 -4.06 1.28 -19.53
CA LEU A 2 -3.94 2.42 -18.61
C LEU A 2 -2.58 3.11 -18.80
N ASN A 3 -2.55 4.43 -18.65
CA ASN A 3 -1.37 5.29 -18.92
C ASN A 3 -0.76 5.90 -17.66
N SER A 4 -1.28 5.54 -16.49
CA SER A 4 -0.75 5.95 -15.20
C SER A 4 -0.63 4.72 -14.30
N LEU A 5 0.37 4.74 -13.43
CA LEU A 5 0.62 3.74 -12.40
C LEU A 5 0.43 4.42 -11.04
N LEU A 6 -0.35 3.82 -10.15
CA LEU A 6 -0.49 4.27 -8.77
C LEU A 6 -0.12 3.11 -7.86
N VAL A 7 1.06 3.21 -7.26
CA VAL A 7 1.47 2.32 -6.16
C VAL A 7 0.93 2.92 -4.88
N PHE A 8 0.29 2.13 -4.02
CA PHE A 8 -0.30 2.65 -2.79
C PHE A 8 -0.24 1.64 -1.64
N ASP A 9 -0.36 2.19 -0.44
CA ASP A 9 -0.43 1.46 0.83
C ASP A 9 -1.29 2.28 1.83
N ILE A 10 -1.88 1.62 2.84
CA ILE A 10 -2.66 2.27 3.88
C ILE A 10 -2.21 1.87 5.28
N GLU A 11 -2.31 2.82 6.22
CA GLU A 11 -2.19 2.52 7.64
C GLU A 11 -3.52 2.63 8.35
N THR A 12 -3.73 1.72 9.29
CA THR A 12 -5.01 1.57 9.97
C THR A 12 -4.85 1.34 11.47
N ILE A 13 -5.90 1.67 12.20
CA ILE A 13 -6.07 1.32 13.62
C ILE A 13 -7.41 0.58 13.80
N PRO A 14 -7.64 -0.14 14.91
CA PRO A 14 -8.95 -0.72 15.19
C PRO A 14 -10.07 0.33 15.24
N ASP A 15 -11.18 0.08 14.55
CA ASP A 15 -12.39 0.91 14.62
C ASP A 15 -13.22 0.56 15.85
N VAL A 16 -12.94 1.24 16.95
CA VAL A 16 -13.63 1.06 18.23
C VAL A 16 -15.10 1.47 18.20
N ASN A 17 -15.58 2.19 17.18
CA ASN A 17 -17.00 2.56 17.07
C ASN A 17 -17.88 1.34 16.78
N SER A 18 -17.30 0.29 16.18
CA SER A 18 -18.01 -0.96 15.91
C SER A 18 -18.38 -1.74 17.19
N CYS A 19 -17.67 -1.51 18.30
CA CYS A 19 -17.84 -2.25 19.56
C CYS A 19 -19.25 -2.14 20.15
N LYS A 20 -19.90 -0.98 20.01
CA LYS A 20 -21.24 -0.77 20.54
C LYS A 20 -22.25 -1.74 19.97
N ASN A 21 -22.31 -1.82 18.64
CA ASN A 21 -23.29 -2.65 17.95
C ASN A 21 -22.87 -4.11 17.87
N LEU A 22 -21.57 -4.38 17.82
CA LEU A 22 -21.05 -5.75 17.67
C LEU A 22 -20.94 -6.48 19.01
N LEU A 23 -20.48 -5.79 20.06
CA LEU A 23 -20.08 -6.40 21.34
C LEU A 23 -20.92 -5.89 22.53
N ASN A 24 -21.90 -5.02 22.31
CA ASN A 24 -22.69 -4.36 23.35
C ASN A 24 -21.84 -3.60 24.37
N ILE A 25 -20.69 -3.05 23.94
CA ILE A 25 -19.80 -2.26 24.80
C ILE A 25 -20.22 -0.79 24.76
N SER A 26 -20.30 -0.15 25.93
CA SER A 26 -20.73 1.25 26.04
C SER A 26 -19.80 2.20 25.28
N ASP A 27 -20.36 3.31 24.78
CA ASP A 27 -19.56 4.40 24.22
C ASP A 27 -18.68 5.07 25.28
N ASP A 28 -19.05 4.96 26.56
CA ASP A 28 -18.28 5.50 27.70
C ASP A 28 -17.07 4.63 28.10
N SER A 29 -16.97 3.39 27.57
CA SER A 29 -15.81 2.53 27.82
C SER A 29 -14.55 3.13 27.20
N SER A 30 -13.40 2.85 27.82
CA SER A 30 -12.11 3.36 27.37
C SER A 30 -11.76 2.84 25.97
N VAL A 31 -10.92 3.57 25.24
CA VAL A 31 -10.42 3.13 23.92
C VAL A 31 -9.68 1.79 24.04
N GLU A 32 -8.89 1.63 25.09
CA GLU A 32 -8.15 0.39 25.37
C GLU A 32 -9.09 -0.80 25.63
N GLU A 33 -10.14 -0.62 26.44
CA GLU A 33 -11.16 -1.66 26.68
C GLU A 33 -11.83 -2.09 25.37
N LYS A 34 -12.23 -1.13 24.53
CA LYS A 34 -12.85 -1.40 23.23
C LYS A 34 -11.93 -2.15 22.28
N ARG A 35 -10.65 -1.77 22.21
CA ARG A 35 -9.63 -2.45 21.39
C ARG A 35 -9.38 -3.87 21.87
N ASN A 36 -9.21 -4.06 23.17
CA ASN A 36 -9.01 -5.38 23.78
C ASN A 36 -10.21 -6.31 23.50
N ALA A 37 -11.42 -5.77 23.57
CA ALA A 37 -12.62 -6.52 23.25
C ALA A 37 -12.71 -6.94 21.77
N LEU A 38 -12.35 -6.07 20.83
CA LEU A 38 -12.26 -6.42 19.40
C LEU A 38 -11.23 -7.51 19.14
N THR A 39 -10.04 -7.39 19.74
CA THR A 39 -8.98 -8.41 19.62
C THR A 39 -9.44 -9.75 20.18
N LYS A 40 -10.08 -9.74 21.36
CA LYS A 40 -10.64 -10.96 21.98
C LYS A 40 -11.72 -11.59 21.09
N TYR A 41 -12.68 -10.80 20.63
CA TYR A 41 -13.71 -11.26 19.70
C TYR A 41 -13.12 -11.90 18.44
N HIS A 42 -12.08 -11.29 17.88
CA HIS A 42 -11.44 -11.82 16.68
C HIS A 42 -10.68 -13.13 16.94
N LEU A 43 -9.95 -13.22 18.06
CA LEU A 43 -9.25 -14.45 18.47
C LEU A 43 -10.23 -15.61 18.70
N GLU A 44 -11.40 -15.36 19.27
CA GLU A 44 -12.44 -16.39 19.43
C GLU A 44 -12.88 -16.96 18.07
N ILE A 45 -13.02 -16.11 17.05
CA ILE A 45 -13.41 -16.52 15.69
C ILE A 45 -12.29 -17.28 14.96
N THR A 46 -11.03 -16.95 15.24
CA THR A 46 -9.86 -17.58 14.60
C THR A 46 -9.31 -18.76 15.40
N ASN A 47 -9.99 -19.19 16.46
CA ASN A 47 -9.50 -20.20 17.41
C ASN A 47 -8.08 -19.88 17.94
N GLY A 48 -7.83 -18.60 18.21
CA GLY A 48 -6.57 -18.09 18.74
C GLY A 48 -5.42 -18.00 17.73
N GLN A 49 -5.66 -18.28 16.44
CA GLN A 49 -4.58 -18.34 15.44
C GLN A 49 -4.13 -16.97 14.93
N ASN A 50 -5.01 -15.97 14.96
CA ASN A 50 -4.71 -14.64 14.42
C ASN A 50 -5.46 -13.56 15.20
N SER A 51 -4.73 -12.54 15.66
CA SER A 51 -5.27 -11.35 16.33
C SER A 51 -5.51 -10.18 15.38
N PHE A 52 -5.03 -10.26 14.13
CA PHE A 52 -5.20 -9.20 13.13
C PHE A 52 -6.64 -9.12 12.65
N LEU A 53 -7.30 -8.00 12.94
CA LEU A 53 -8.75 -7.84 12.77
C LEU A 53 -9.18 -8.02 11.30
N ARG A 54 -10.46 -8.38 11.11
CA ARG A 54 -11.07 -8.37 9.78
C ARG A 54 -11.31 -6.95 9.31
N GLN A 55 -11.27 -6.77 8.00
CA GLN A 55 -11.22 -5.48 7.29
C GLN A 55 -12.31 -4.47 7.68
N PRO A 56 -13.58 -4.84 7.99
CA PRO A 56 -14.57 -3.88 8.45
C PRO A 56 -14.22 -3.18 9.77
N PHE A 57 -13.36 -3.79 10.60
CA PHE A 57 -13.02 -3.33 11.95
C PHE A 57 -11.73 -2.50 11.99
N HIS A 58 -11.29 -2.01 10.83
CA HIS A 58 -10.17 -1.08 10.71
C HIS A 58 -10.68 0.31 10.38
N LEU A 59 -9.97 1.33 10.86
CA LEU A 59 -10.14 2.74 10.54
C LEU A 59 -8.87 3.21 9.82
N VAL A 60 -9.01 3.90 8.69
CA VAL A 60 -7.87 4.40 7.90
C VAL A 60 -7.35 5.71 8.48
N VAL A 61 -6.06 5.74 8.81
CA VAL A 61 -5.38 6.92 9.38
C VAL A 61 -4.40 7.57 8.40
N VAL A 62 -3.83 6.79 7.47
CA VAL A 62 -2.94 7.27 6.42
C VAL A 62 -3.20 6.49 5.14
N ILE A 63 -3.06 7.17 3.99
CA ILE A 63 -2.97 6.56 2.68
C ILE A 63 -1.78 7.21 1.97
N SER A 64 -0.78 6.43 1.59
CA SER A 64 0.37 6.91 0.81
C SER A 64 0.34 6.35 -0.60
N PHE A 65 0.94 7.09 -1.53
CA PHE A 65 1.05 6.65 -2.90
C PHE A 65 2.22 7.26 -3.67
N LEU A 66 2.62 6.53 -4.69
CA LEU A 66 3.61 6.90 -5.70
C LEU A 66 2.90 6.83 -7.06
N LEU A 67 2.94 7.95 -7.80
CA LEU A 67 2.35 8.04 -9.13
C LEU A 67 3.45 8.05 -10.19
N CYS A 68 3.31 7.21 -11.22
CA CYS A 68 4.07 7.31 -12.46
C CYS A 68 3.18 7.50 -13.68
N ASN A 69 3.70 8.15 -14.71
CA ASN A 69 3.17 8.00 -16.07
C ASN A 69 3.71 6.71 -16.70
N ILE A 70 2.88 6.03 -17.48
CA ILE A 70 3.25 4.85 -18.25
C ILE A 70 3.31 5.24 -19.73
N THR A 71 4.50 5.16 -20.31
CA THR A 71 4.69 5.28 -21.76
C THR A 71 5.12 3.93 -22.33
N ARG A 72 4.92 3.73 -23.64
CA ARG A 72 5.22 2.47 -24.31
C ARG A 72 6.04 2.73 -25.57
N GLN A 73 7.18 2.07 -25.69
CA GLN A 73 8.07 2.16 -26.84
C GLN A 73 8.56 0.77 -27.22
N SER A 74 8.42 0.40 -28.49
CA SER A 74 8.86 -0.91 -29.01
C SER A 74 8.32 -2.12 -28.24
N GLY A 75 7.11 -2.02 -27.69
CA GLY A 75 6.46 -3.08 -26.91
C GLY A 75 6.81 -3.12 -25.42
N TYR A 76 7.75 -2.27 -24.96
CA TYR A 76 8.12 -2.16 -23.55
C TYR A 76 7.46 -0.97 -22.88
N GLU A 77 7.17 -1.10 -21.59
CA GLU A 77 6.71 0.00 -20.73
C GLU A 77 7.91 0.80 -20.18
N MET A 78 7.73 2.10 -20.01
CA MET A 78 8.62 2.97 -19.25
C MET A 78 7.78 3.75 -18.25
N PHE A 79 8.23 3.74 -16.99
CA PHE A 79 7.60 4.47 -15.89
C PHE A 79 8.35 5.77 -15.66
N THR A 80 7.64 6.89 -15.61
CA THR A 80 8.21 8.20 -15.27
C THR A 80 7.56 8.68 -13.99
N LEU A 81 8.36 8.80 -12.94
CA LEU A 81 7.91 9.20 -11.60
C LEU A 81 7.34 10.62 -11.64
N GLN A 82 6.21 10.84 -10.96
CA GLN A 82 5.54 12.14 -10.89
C GLN A 82 5.51 12.68 -9.46
N GLU A 83 5.15 11.83 -8.49
CA GLU A 83 5.09 12.21 -7.08
C GLU A 83 5.17 11.00 -6.16
N ILE A 84 5.65 11.23 -4.94
CA ILE A 84 5.55 10.34 -3.78
C ILE A 84 4.97 11.15 -2.64
N ARG A 85 3.78 10.80 -2.15
CA ARG A 85 3.15 11.52 -1.04
C ARG A 85 2.08 10.72 -0.30
N SER A 86 1.82 11.11 0.93
CA SER A 86 0.56 10.79 1.62
C SER A 86 -0.60 11.72 1.21
N GLY A 87 -1.81 11.17 1.15
CA GLY A 87 -3.05 11.92 0.94
C GLY A 87 -3.39 12.82 2.13
N GLY A 88 -4.15 13.90 1.89
CA GLY A 88 -4.58 14.85 2.93
C GLY A 88 -3.41 15.50 3.70
N THR A 89 -3.69 15.94 4.91
CA THR A 89 -2.73 16.51 5.87
C THR A 89 -2.71 15.70 7.16
N VAL A 90 -1.81 16.02 8.10
CA VAL A 90 -1.80 15.40 9.45
C VAL A 90 -3.10 15.60 10.24
N ASN A 91 -3.92 16.57 9.84
CA ASN A 91 -5.22 16.87 10.48
C ASN A 91 -6.42 16.34 9.68
N SER A 92 -6.19 15.66 8.55
CA SER A 92 -7.28 15.14 7.73
C SER A 92 -7.99 14.00 8.44
N ASN A 93 -9.32 14.02 8.40
CA ASN A 93 -10.12 12.92 8.92
C ASN A 93 -10.22 11.77 7.91
N GLU A 94 -10.61 10.59 8.39
CA GLU A 94 -10.72 9.39 7.56
C GLU A 94 -11.62 9.60 6.32
N LYS A 95 -12.75 10.30 6.46
CA LYS A 95 -13.69 10.54 5.35
C LYS A 95 -13.00 11.30 4.21
N GLU A 96 -12.20 12.30 4.53
CA GLU A 96 -11.41 13.06 3.55
C GLU A 96 -10.38 12.17 2.84
N LEU A 97 -9.66 11.34 3.60
CA LEU A 97 -8.65 10.43 3.05
C LEU A 97 -9.26 9.42 2.08
N VAL A 98 -10.30 8.71 2.51
CA VAL A 98 -10.99 7.68 1.71
C VAL A 98 -11.64 8.29 0.47
N LYS A 99 -12.31 9.44 0.62
CA LYS A 99 -12.91 10.16 -0.52
C LYS A 99 -11.84 10.63 -1.50
N GLY A 100 -10.74 11.17 -0.97
CA GLY A 100 -9.58 11.60 -1.75
C GLY A 100 -9.01 10.45 -2.58
N PHE A 101 -8.85 9.26 -2.01
CA PHE A 101 -8.34 8.08 -2.70
C PHE A 101 -9.21 7.68 -3.89
N PHE A 102 -10.53 7.49 -3.70
CA PHE A 102 -11.41 7.09 -4.80
C PHE A 102 -11.58 8.17 -5.87
N ASN A 103 -11.59 9.45 -5.47
CA ASN A 103 -11.54 10.56 -6.42
C ASN A 103 -10.25 10.51 -7.26
N TYR A 104 -9.12 10.23 -6.63
CA TYR A 104 -7.82 10.17 -7.30
C TYR A 104 -7.75 9.02 -8.31
N ILE A 105 -8.30 7.84 -7.98
CA ILE A 105 -8.46 6.74 -8.94
C ILE A 105 -9.36 7.17 -10.11
N SER A 106 -10.47 7.86 -9.86
CA SER A 106 -11.38 8.32 -10.92
C SER A 106 -10.74 9.35 -11.84
N GLU A 107 -9.90 10.22 -11.29
CA GLU A 107 -9.18 11.27 -12.05
C GLU A 107 -8.05 10.66 -12.88
N LYS A 108 -7.15 9.89 -12.24
CA LYS A 108 -5.94 9.38 -12.88
C LYS A 108 -6.16 8.11 -13.70
N LYS A 109 -7.23 7.37 -13.42
CA LYS A 109 -7.55 6.09 -14.05
C LYS A 109 -6.33 5.13 -14.08
N PRO A 110 -5.64 4.91 -12.95
CA PRO A 110 -4.34 4.28 -12.94
C PRO A 110 -4.42 2.76 -12.95
N ARG A 111 -3.35 2.08 -13.39
CA ARG A 111 -3.03 0.72 -12.93
C ARG A 111 -2.66 0.82 -11.45
N LEU A 112 -3.35 0.07 -10.60
CA LEU A 112 -3.05 -0.01 -9.19
C LEU A 112 -1.95 -1.05 -8.93
N VAL A 113 -1.04 -0.72 -8.02
CA VAL A 113 -0.05 -1.67 -7.48
C VAL A 113 -0.08 -1.57 -5.96
N SER A 114 -0.06 -2.71 -5.30
CA SER A 114 -0.03 -2.80 -3.83
C SER A 114 0.68 -4.09 -3.41
N PHE A 115 1.13 -4.16 -2.16
CA PHE A 115 1.56 -5.40 -1.56
C PHE A 115 0.46 -5.92 -0.62
N ASN A 116 -0.24 -6.99 -0.99
CA ASN A 116 -1.39 -7.54 -0.24
C ASN A 116 -2.66 -6.64 -0.22
N GLY A 117 -2.70 -5.57 -1.01
CA GLY A 117 -3.83 -4.64 -1.04
C GLY A 117 -5.16 -5.20 -1.54
N ARG A 118 -5.17 -6.33 -2.25
CA ARG A 118 -6.44 -6.98 -2.64
C ARG A 118 -7.12 -7.65 -1.45
N THR A 119 -6.34 -8.23 -0.53
CA THR A 119 -6.90 -8.94 0.63
C THR A 119 -7.13 -8.02 1.83
N PHE A 120 -6.43 -6.89 1.90
CA PHE A 120 -6.52 -5.97 3.03
C PHE A 120 -6.97 -4.56 2.62
N ASP A 121 -6.10 -3.80 1.96
CA ASP A 121 -6.25 -2.35 1.75
C ASP A 121 -7.54 -1.97 1.02
N ILE A 122 -7.77 -2.55 -0.16
CA ILE A 122 -8.96 -2.27 -0.97
C ILE A 122 -10.24 -2.69 -0.23
N PRO A 123 -10.34 -3.89 0.38
CA PRO A 123 -11.49 -4.22 1.23
C PRO A 123 -11.73 -3.21 2.36
N VAL A 124 -10.68 -2.79 3.10
CA VAL A 124 -10.82 -1.76 4.15
C VAL A 124 -11.37 -0.47 3.54
N LEU A 125 -10.73 0.05 2.49
CA LEU A 125 -11.15 1.27 1.81
C LEU A 125 -12.60 1.19 1.31
N LYS A 126 -13.04 0.04 0.78
CA LYS A 126 -14.44 -0.19 0.38
C LYS A 126 -15.40 -0.11 1.57
N TYR A 127 -15.10 -0.80 2.68
CA TYR A 127 -15.93 -0.72 3.89
C TYR A 127 -15.99 0.70 4.43
N ARG A 128 -14.86 1.39 4.51
CA ARG A 128 -14.81 2.77 5.02
C ARG A 128 -15.48 3.76 4.08
N SER A 129 -15.43 3.53 2.77
CA SER A 129 -16.23 4.29 1.80
C SER A 129 -17.72 4.15 2.10
N MET A 130 -18.20 2.92 2.37
CA MET A 130 -19.61 2.67 2.70
C MET A 130 -20.01 3.27 4.04
N VAL A 131 -19.18 3.16 5.07
CA VAL A 131 -19.39 3.79 6.39
C VAL A 131 -19.57 5.31 6.25
N HIS A 132 -18.79 5.96 5.39
CA HIS A 132 -18.82 7.41 5.18
C HIS A 132 -19.80 7.88 4.10
N GLY A 133 -20.55 6.98 3.46
CA GLY A 133 -21.46 7.29 2.36
C GLY A 133 -20.76 7.81 1.10
N ILE A 134 -19.51 7.41 0.87
CA ILE A 134 -18.71 7.79 -0.29
C ILE A 134 -18.99 6.82 -1.44
N GLN A 135 -19.30 7.36 -2.62
CA GLN A 135 -19.44 6.58 -3.84
C GLN A 135 -18.08 6.34 -4.51
N ALA A 136 -17.83 5.11 -4.94
CA ALA A 136 -16.64 4.70 -5.69
C ALA A 136 -17.02 4.18 -7.09
N GLU A 137 -17.89 4.90 -7.81
CA GLU A 137 -18.51 4.41 -9.05
C GLU A 137 -17.48 3.99 -10.10
N TYR A 138 -16.50 4.86 -10.38
CA TYR A 138 -15.45 4.56 -11.37
C TYR A 138 -14.70 3.27 -11.01
N PHE A 139 -14.34 3.07 -9.74
CA PHE A 139 -13.64 1.87 -9.29
C PHE A 139 -14.43 0.58 -9.60
N HIS A 140 -15.75 0.62 -9.47
CA HIS A 140 -16.61 -0.55 -9.67
C HIS A 140 -17.01 -0.79 -11.12
N LYS A 141 -17.21 0.29 -11.90
CA LYS A 141 -17.76 0.21 -13.26
C LYS A 141 -16.71 0.32 -14.37
N ALA A 142 -15.50 0.77 -14.07
CA ALA A 142 -14.47 0.91 -15.08
C ALA A 142 -14.02 -0.46 -15.60
N GLY A 143 -13.83 -0.53 -16.93
CA GLY A 143 -13.35 -1.72 -17.61
C GLY A 143 -14.46 -2.59 -18.15
N ASP A 144 -14.19 -3.89 -18.26
CA ASP A 144 -15.12 -4.89 -18.76
C ASP A 144 -15.20 -6.10 -17.81
N LYS A 145 -15.92 -7.15 -18.24
CA LYS A 145 -16.10 -8.38 -17.47
C LYS A 145 -14.78 -9.04 -17.06
N TRP A 146 -13.74 -8.94 -17.88
CA TRP A 146 -12.45 -9.61 -17.71
C TRP A 146 -11.35 -8.67 -17.23
N ASN A 147 -11.47 -7.38 -17.52
CA ASN A 147 -10.46 -6.36 -17.25
C ASN A 147 -11.05 -5.24 -16.40
N SER A 148 -10.89 -5.31 -15.09
CA SER A 148 -11.28 -4.24 -14.15
C SER A 148 -10.54 -4.36 -12.82
N TYR A 149 -10.66 -3.36 -11.95
CA TYR A 149 -10.07 -3.40 -10.60
C TYR A 149 -10.58 -4.57 -9.73
N ASN A 150 -11.80 -5.06 -10.02
CA ASN A 150 -12.40 -6.16 -9.27
C ASN A 150 -11.93 -7.54 -9.76
N GLN A 151 -11.30 -7.62 -10.93
CA GLN A 151 -10.82 -8.89 -11.47
C GLN A 151 -9.45 -9.26 -10.90
N ARG A 152 -9.40 -10.42 -10.26
CA ARG A 152 -8.23 -10.94 -9.54
C ARG A 152 -6.98 -11.05 -10.44
N TYR A 153 -7.17 -11.60 -11.64
CA TYR A 153 -6.08 -11.91 -12.58
C TYR A 153 -5.78 -10.77 -13.55
N SER A 154 -6.43 -9.62 -13.39
CA SER A 154 -6.25 -8.45 -14.26
C SER A 154 -5.14 -7.55 -13.71
N SER A 155 -3.89 -8.01 -13.75
CA SER A 155 -2.72 -7.28 -13.23
C SER A 155 -2.47 -5.94 -13.93
N ASP A 156 -2.97 -5.77 -15.16
CA ASP A 156 -2.95 -4.48 -15.85
C ASP A 156 -3.89 -3.43 -15.25
N TRP A 157 -4.82 -3.84 -14.39
CA TRP A 157 -5.73 -2.97 -13.63
C TRP A 157 -5.34 -2.88 -12.16
N HIS A 158 -5.12 -4.02 -11.49
CA HIS A 158 -4.60 -4.06 -10.13
C HIS A 158 -3.62 -5.23 -10.00
N CYS A 159 -2.34 -4.91 -9.93
CA CYS A 159 -1.27 -5.85 -9.62
C CYS A 159 -1.05 -5.88 -8.10
N ASP A 160 -1.61 -6.88 -7.44
CA ASP A 160 -1.23 -7.21 -6.07
C ASP A 160 0.03 -8.08 -6.12
N LEU A 161 1.14 -7.58 -5.55
CA LEU A 161 2.43 -8.27 -5.57
C LEU A 161 2.43 -9.53 -4.71
N LEU A 162 1.64 -9.59 -3.64
CA LEU A 162 1.55 -10.82 -2.84
C LEU A 162 0.91 -11.94 -3.67
N GLU A 163 -0.13 -11.61 -4.43
CA GLU A 163 -0.75 -12.58 -5.33
C GLU A 163 0.16 -12.92 -6.51
N SER A 164 0.75 -11.90 -7.15
CA SER A 164 1.52 -12.09 -8.38
C SER A 164 2.80 -12.90 -8.13
N LEU A 165 3.52 -12.64 -7.02
CA LEU A 165 4.74 -13.36 -6.67
C LEU A 165 4.48 -14.76 -6.10
N SER A 166 3.29 -15.02 -5.56
CA SER A 166 2.90 -16.35 -5.07
C SER A 166 2.22 -17.22 -6.11
N ASP A 167 2.27 -16.83 -7.39
CA ASP A 167 1.51 -17.47 -8.49
C ASP A 167 0.03 -17.68 -8.11
N PHE A 168 -0.58 -16.62 -7.56
CA PHE A 168 -1.95 -16.58 -7.05
C PHE A 168 -2.25 -17.59 -5.94
N GLY A 169 -1.22 -17.99 -5.18
CA GLY A 169 -1.28 -18.94 -4.08
C GLY A 169 -0.81 -20.35 -4.42
N ALA A 170 -0.23 -20.57 -5.61
CA ALA A 170 0.43 -21.83 -5.93
C ALA A 170 1.76 -22.02 -5.18
N SER A 171 2.38 -20.91 -4.75
CA SER A 171 3.55 -20.92 -3.86
C SER A 171 3.29 -20.11 -2.58
N ALA A 172 4.26 -20.09 -1.68
CA ALA A 172 4.14 -19.43 -0.38
C ALA A 172 3.89 -17.92 -0.55
N ARG A 173 3.03 -17.37 0.30
CA ARG A 173 2.80 -15.92 0.41
C ARG A 173 3.82 -15.32 1.36
N MET A 174 4.78 -14.58 0.81
CA MET A 174 5.88 -13.96 1.55
C MET A 174 5.50 -12.56 2.04
N LYS A 175 5.97 -12.17 3.22
CA LYS A 175 5.85 -10.79 3.71
C LYS A 175 6.74 -9.87 2.86
N MET A 176 6.37 -8.60 2.74
CA MET A 176 7.13 -7.60 1.97
C MET A 176 8.60 -7.57 2.38
N ASN A 177 8.90 -7.58 3.68
CA ASN A 177 10.27 -7.61 4.18
C ASN A 177 11.08 -8.83 3.75
N GLU A 178 10.45 -10.00 3.63
CA GLU A 178 11.15 -11.21 3.19
C GLU A 178 11.53 -11.07 1.71
N VAL A 179 10.64 -10.47 0.90
CA VAL A 179 10.91 -10.16 -0.50
C VAL A 179 11.99 -9.08 -0.63
N CYS A 180 11.91 -8.01 0.17
CA CYS A 180 12.93 -6.96 0.19
C CYS A 180 14.31 -7.51 0.55
N ALA A 181 14.39 -8.34 1.59
CA ALA A 181 15.65 -8.98 2.00
C ALA A 181 16.23 -9.86 0.88
N ALA A 182 15.39 -10.63 0.18
CA ALA A 182 15.84 -11.45 -0.95
C ALA A 182 16.33 -10.61 -2.14
N PHE A 183 15.85 -9.38 -2.28
CA PHE A 183 16.20 -8.47 -3.37
C PHE A 183 17.25 -7.42 -2.98
N ASN A 184 17.80 -7.48 -1.76
CA ASN A 184 18.71 -6.46 -1.20
C ASN A 184 18.09 -5.04 -1.26
N LEU A 185 16.81 -4.94 -0.91
CA LEU A 185 16.07 -3.70 -0.74
C LEU A 185 15.92 -3.40 0.76
N PRO A 186 15.70 -2.13 1.16
CA PRO A 186 15.65 -1.76 2.58
C PRO A 186 14.61 -2.52 3.39
N GLY A 187 13.41 -2.73 2.82
CA GLY A 187 12.29 -3.22 3.61
C GLY A 187 11.92 -2.21 4.70
N LYS A 188 11.54 -2.71 5.88
CA LYS A 188 11.17 -1.86 7.04
C LYS A 188 12.36 -1.05 7.54
N ILE A 189 12.13 0.26 7.71
CA ILE A 189 13.09 1.20 8.28
C ILE A 189 12.50 1.85 9.53
N GLY A 190 13.02 1.48 10.71
CA GLY A 190 12.68 2.09 11.99
C GLY A 190 11.29 1.74 12.54
N VAL A 191 10.24 2.19 11.85
CA VAL A 191 8.83 1.97 12.24
C VAL A 191 8.33 0.63 11.71
N ASP A 192 7.51 -0.06 12.49
CA ASP A 192 6.80 -1.29 12.10
C ASP A 192 5.28 -1.07 12.19
N GLY A 193 4.50 -1.80 11.38
CA GLY A 193 3.04 -1.77 11.42
C GLY A 193 2.45 -2.06 12.81
N SER A 194 3.17 -2.81 13.67
CA SER A 194 2.78 -3.02 15.06
C SER A 194 2.82 -1.75 15.93
N GLN A 195 3.60 -0.74 15.55
CA GLN A 195 3.77 0.52 16.27
C GLN A 195 2.77 1.60 15.84
N VAL A 196 2.01 1.38 14.78
CA VAL A 196 1.06 2.36 14.21
C VAL A 196 0.03 2.81 15.26
N MET A 197 -0.43 1.89 16.10
CA MET A 197 -1.35 2.20 17.19
C MET A 197 -0.73 3.14 18.23
N ASP A 198 0.47 2.83 18.71
CA ASP A 198 1.18 3.63 19.72
C ASP A 198 1.55 5.02 19.19
N LEU A 199 1.97 5.09 17.92
CA LEU A 199 2.25 6.36 17.24
C LEU A 199 0.99 7.20 17.10
N TYR A 200 -0.14 6.58 16.73
CA TYR A 200 -1.41 7.26 16.58
C TYR A 200 -1.89 7.83 17.92
N ASP A 201 -1.86 7.03 18.99
CA ASP A 201 -2.26 7.46 20.33
C ASP A 201 -1.35 8.56 20.89
N SER A 202 -0.09 8.59 20.47
CA SER A 202 0.88 9.63 20.80
C SER A 202 0.77 10.88 19.90
N GLY A 203 -0.19 10.93 18.96
CA GLY A 203 -0.38 12.05 18.03
C GLY A 203 0.69 12.18 16.95
N LYS A 204 1.50 11.13 16.73
CA LYS A 204 2.65 11.12 15.80
C LYS A 204 2.24 10.73 14.38
N ILE A 205 1.19 11.36 13.85
CA ILE A 205 0.64 11.05 12.52
C ILE A 205 1.69 11.25 11.41
N GLN A 206 2.58 12.24 11.55
CA GLN A 206 3.64 12.46 10.56
C GLN A 206 4.59 11.26 10.47
N GLU A 207 4.93 10.60 11.58
CA GLU A 207 5.79 9.42 11.57
C GLU A 207 5.12 8.24 10.85
N ILE A 208 3.80 8.07 11.01
CA ILE A 208 3.01 7.05 10.29
C ILE A 208 2.98 7.36 8.78
N ARG A 209 2.85 8.63 8.39
CA ARG A 209 2.88 9.08 7.00
C ARG A 209 4.23 8.78 6.35
N ASP A 210 5.31 9.15 7.03
CA ASP A 210 6.68 8.94 6.55
C ASP A 210 6.96 7.44 6.34
N TYR A 211 6.55 6.60 7.30
CA TYR A 211 6.64 5.15 7.20
C TYR A 211 5.84 4.57 6.02
N CYS A 212 4.57 4.94 5.89
CA CYS A 212 3.71 4.46 4.80
C CYS A 212 4.24 4.90 3.42
N GLU A 213 4.86 6.08 3.30
CA GLU A 213 5.56 6.48 2.06
C GLU A 213 6.76 5.57 1.73
N THR A 214 7.50 5.08 2.73
CA THR A 214 8.59 4.11 2.51
C THR A 214 8.08 2.73 2.07
N ASP A 215 6.93 2.29 2.57
CA ASP A 215 6.31 1.01 2.18
C ASP A 215 5.80 1.06 0.74
N VAL A 216 5.29 2.21 0.30
CA VAL A 216 4.99 2.47 -1.11
C VAL A 216 6.24 2.39 -2.00
N ILE A 217 7.39 2.92 -1.54
CA ILE A 217 8.65 2.83 -2.31
C ILE A 217 9.14 1.39 -2.38
N ASN A 218 9.14 0.64 -1.28
CA ASN A 218 9.47 -0.79 -1.28
C ASN A 218 8.57 -1.56 -2.26
N THR A 219 7.26 -1.30 -2.23
CA THR A 219 6.28 -1.90 -3.15
C THR A 219 6.63 -1.57 -4.61
N TYR A 220 7.00 -0.31 -4.91
CA TYR A 220 7.40 0.09 -6.26
C TYR A 220 8.69 -0.61 -6.72
N LEU A 221 9.70 -0.72 -5.85
CA LEU A 221 10.97 -1.40 -6.16
C LEU A 221 10.77 -2.89 -6.46
N ILE A 222 9.94 -3.57 -5.67
CA ILE A 222 9.56 -4.97 -5.93
C ILE A 222 8.81 -5.06 -7.27
N TYR A 223 7.88 -4.14 -7.53
CA TYR A 223 7.15 -4.09 -8.80
C TYR A 223 8.08 -3.88 -10.00
N LEU A 224 9.08 -3.00 -9.91
CA LEU A 224 10.07 -2.81 -10.98
C LEU A 224 10.86 -4.09 -11.26
N ARG A 225 11.31 -4.80 -10.21
CA ARG A 225 11.98 -6.11 -10.35
C ARG A 225 11.07 -7.13 -11.04
N PHE A 226 9.80 -7.16 -10.66
CA PHE A 226 8.81 -8.06 -11.25
C PHE A 226 8.54 -7.72 -12.72
N MET A 227 8.34 -6.45 -13.07
CA MET A 227 8.14 -6.01 -14.45
C MET A 227 9.36 -6.27 -15.34
N HIS A 228 10.57 -6.07 -14.81
CA HIS A 228 11.81 -6.39 -15.51
C HIS A 228 11.93 -7.89 -15.77
N HIS A 229 11.68 -8.72 -14.75
CA HIS A 229 11.69 -10.18 -14.87
C HIS A 229 10.70 -10.70 -15.92
N GLN A 230 9.51 -10.09 -16.01
CA GLN A 230 8.51 -10.43 -17.02
C GLN A 230 8.83 -9.91 -18.44
N GLY A 231 9.94 -9.18 -18.62
CA GLY A 231 10.28 -8.54 -19.89
C GLY A 231 9.33 -7.40 -20.27
N ARG A 232 8.56 -6.84 -19.32
CA ARG A 232 7.64 -5.73 -19.56
C ARG A 232 8.36 -4.39 -19.65
N ILE A 233 9.47 -4.25 -18.93
CA ILE A 233 10.36 -3.09 -19.02
C ILE A 233 11.77 -3.57 -19.36
N THR A 234 12.52 -2.75 -20.07
CA THR A 234 13.94 -3.03 -20.37
C THR A 234 14.81 -2.78 -19.14
N THR A 235 16.04 -3.27 -19.13
CA THR A 235 17.04 -2.91 -18.11
C THR A 235 17.31 -1.41 -18.08
N GLU A 236 17.33 -0.74 -19.24
CA GLU A 236 17.48 0.72 -19.34
C GLU A 236 16.30 1.43 -18.66
N SER A 237 15.06 1.02 -18.95
CA SER A 237 13.86 1.59 -18.33
C SER A 237 13.79 1.30 -16.82
N TYR A 238 14.25 0.13 -16.39
CA TYR A 238 14.42 -0.19 -14.96
C TYR A 238 15.39 0.80 -14.31
N ASN A 239 16.63 0.90 -14.83
CA ASN A 239 17.68 1.74 -14.22
C ASN A 239 17.28 3.23 -14.23
N LYS A 240 16.64 3.71 -15.30
CA LYS A 240 16.08 5.08 -15.33
C LYS A 240 15.03 5.32 -14.25
N SER A 241 14.16 4.34 -14.00
CA SER A 241 13.16 4.44 -12.92
C SER A 241 13.83 4.52 -11.53
N ILE A 242 14.96 3.83 -11.36
CA ILE A 242 15.77 3.88 -10.14
C ILE A 242 16.45 5.25 -9.98
N GLU A 243 17.03 5.81 -11.05
CA GLU A 243 17.63 7.15 -11.04
C GLU A 243 16.61 8.23 -10.62
N GLU A 244 15.42 8.23 -11.23
CA GLU A 244 14.35 9.17 -10.90
C GLU A 244 13.92 9.04 -9.42
N LEU A 245 13.82 7.80 -8.91
CA LEU A 245 13.49 7.55 -7.51
C LEU A 245 14.59 8.05 -6.56
N LEU A 246 15.86 7.80 -6.87
CA LEU A 246 16.99 8.25 -6.05
C LEU A 246 17.09 9.78 -5.97
N LEU A 247 16.63 10.50 -7.01
CA LEU A 247 16.48 11.96 -6.99
C LEU A 247 15.29 12.40 -6.14
N GLU A 248 14.16 11.69 -6.22
CA GLU A 248 12.97 11.99 -5.40
C GLU A 248 13.26 11.80 -3.91
N CYS A 249 14.05 10.78 -3.56
CA CYS A 249 14.45 10.52 -2.18
C CYS A 249 15.21 11.67 -1.53
N GLU A 250 15.83 12.57 -2.30
CA GLU A 250 16.53 13.75 -1.76
C GLU A 250 15.58 14.85 -1.28
N LYS A 251 14.28 14.77 -1.59
CA LYS A 251 13.33 15.86 -1.31
C LYS A 251 12.75 15.83 0.10
N LYS A 252 12.76 14.69 0.78
CA LYS A 252 12.20 14.54 2.13
C LYS A 252 13.16 13.80 3.05
N GLU A 253 13.19 14.18 4.32
CA GLU A 253 14.18 13.68 5.28
C GLU A 253 14.07 12.16 5.53
N HIS A 254 12.86 11.62 5.66
CA HIS A 254 12.66 10.17 5.81
C HIS A 254 13.05 9.40 4.55
N LEU A 255 12.91 9.99 3.36
CA LEU A 255 13.31 9.35 2.11
C LEU A 255 14.83 9.37 1.90
N LYS A 256 15.53 10.39 2.42
CA LYS A 256 17.00 10.36 2.50
C LYS A 256 17.47 9.22 3.37
N LYS A 257 16.86 9.05 4.55
CA LYS A 257 17.15 7.89 5.42
C LYS A 257 16.88 6.57 4.71
N PHE A 258 15.78 6.48 3.95
CA PHE A 258 15.51 5.32 3.11
C PHE A 258 16.62 5.04 2.10
N LYS A 259 17.10 6.08 1.41
CA LYS A 259 18.20 5.96 0.45
C LYS A 259 19.50 5.50 1.11
N GLU A 260 19.84 6.01 2.30
CA GLU A 260 21.03 5.56 3.03
C GLU A 260 20.94 4.09 3.45
N GLU A 261 19.79 3.65 3.97
CA GLU A 261 19.57 2.23 4.27
C GLU A 261 19.66 1.36 3.00
N TRP A 262 19.18 1.88 1.88
CA TRP A 262 19.30 1.19 0.60
C TRP A 262 20.76 1.06 0.13
N LYS A 263 21.60 2.08 0.34
CA LYS A 263 23.05 1.95 0.07
C LYS A 263 23.66 0.83 0.88
N ILE A 264 23.33 0.75 2.17
CA ILE A 264 23.86 -0.27 3.09
C ILE A 264 23.44 -1.66 2.65
N THR A 265 22.13 -1.86 2.45
CA THR A 265 21.55 -3.18 2.10
C THR A 265 21.97 -3.68 0.72
N SER A 266 22.18 -2.77 -0.25
CA SER A 266 22.59 -3.13 -1.61
C SER A 266 24.10 -3.11 -1.85
N GLY A 267 24.91 -2.68 -0.88
CA GLY A 267 26.34 -2.45 -1.09
C GLY A 267 26.60 -1.38 -2.16
N GLU A 268 25.80 -0.32 -2.16
CA GLU A 268 25.76 0.77 -3.15
C GLU A 268 25.36 0.36 -4.58
N ASN A 269 24.93 -0.89 -4.80
CA ASN A 269 24.50 -1.37 -6.10
C ASN A 269 22.97 -1.32 -6.27
N PHE A 270 22.48 -0.16 -6.74
CA PHE A 270 21.06 0.06 -6.99
C PHE A 270 20.55 -0.55 -8.30
N TYR A 271 21.45 -0.74 -9.26
CA TYR A 271 21.11 -0.96 -10.66
C TYR A 271 21.12 -2.43 -11.02
N ILE A 272 20.46 -2.76 -12.14
CA ILE A 272 20.70 -4.02 -12.83
C ILE A 272 21.79 -3.76 -13.86
N GLU A 273 22.95 -4.37 -13.66
CA GLU A 273 24.03 -4.34 -14.64
C GLU A 273 23.79 -5.41 -15.71
N PHE A 274 24.04 -5.06 -16.97
CA PHE A 274 24.28 -6.07 -18.00
C PHE A 274 25.64 -6.71 -17.73
N LYS A 275 25.67 -8.04 -17.62
CA LYS A 275 26.90 -8.79 -17.90
C LYS A 275 27.03 -9.01 -19.40
#